data_AF-A0A062V4L2-F1
#
_entry.id   AF-A0A062V4L2-F1
#
_cell.length_a   1.000
_cell.length_b   1.000
_cell.length_c   1.000
_cell.angle_alpha   90.00
_cell.angle_beta   90.00
_cell.angle_gamma   90.00
#
_symmetry.space_group_name_H-M   'P 1'
#
loop_
_entity.id
_entity.type
_entity.pdbx_description
1 polymer ?
#
loop_
_entity_poly.entity_id
_entity_poly.type
_entity_poly.pdbx_seq_one_letter_code
_entity_poly.pdbx_strand_id
1 'polypeptide(L)'
;MEFLIRFARQWVAGETLDDAIVQAQKRNSSDIGAIINYLGEHVKEVPEAERNLEENLRILDRTERSKINASLSIKLTQLGLDIDKGLCLLNMEKITSSATSKNIFIWVDMENSPYTEDTVDIYLEILKKYKNVGIAIQSNMRRSEDDVKRIAAAGGIIRLVKGAYKEKKEIAYTSGKETSINFSKLMGYLFYKSPFLAIATHDELLINEAIEVNKAHKRRIEFQMLMGVRDDLKRRLVKSGFAVVDYIPYGTHWFPYTTRRLRERKRNILLILRSIFE
;
A
#
# COMPACT_ATOMS: atom_id res chain seq x y z
N MET A 1 27.82 -5.99 0.21
CA MET A 1 26.56 -5.71 0.94
C MET A 1 26.15 -4.24 0.81
N GLU A 2 27.08 -3.28 0.98
CA GLU A 2 26.83 -1.84 0.80
C GLU A 2 26.25 -1.44 -0.57
N PHE A 3 26.64 -2.11 -1.67
CA PHE A 3 26.08 -1.84 -3.00
C PHE A 3 24.60 -2.21 -3.12
N LEU A 4 24.19 -3.37 -2.57
CA LEU A 4 22.79 -3.80 -2.54
C LEU A 4 21.94 -2.84 -1.71
N ILE A 5 22.48 -2.32 -0.61
CA ILE A 5 21.84 -1.29 0.20
C ILE A 5 21.70 0.01 -0.61
N ARG A 6 22.77 0.48 -1.26
CA ARG A 6 22.74 1.69 -2.11
C ARG A 6 21.73 1.58 -3.26
N PHE A 7 21.56 0.39 -3.81
CA PHE A 7 20.57 0.11 -4.85
C PHE A 7 19.15 0.03 -4.27
N ALA A 8 18.97 -0.60 -3.11
CA ALA A 8 17.70 -0.68 -2.40
C ALA A 8 17.17 0.70 -1.95
N ARG A 9 18.06 1.67 -1.66
CA ARG A 9 17.69 3.06 -1.31
C ARG A 9 16.87 3.78 -2.38
N GLN A 10 16.82 3.25 -3.60
CA GLN A 10 15.91 3.76 -4.63
C GLN A 10 14.43 3.47 -4.31
N TRP A 11 14.14 2.42 -3.55
CA TRP A 11 12.76 1.98 -3.24
C TRP A 11 12.46 1.88 -1.75
N VAL A 12 13.45 2.08 -0.89
CA VAL A 12 13.36 2.04 0.57
C VAL A 12 14.02 3.29 1.14
N ALA A 13 13.36 3.97 2.09
CA ALA A 13 13.85 5.25 2.63
C ALA A 13 15.19 5.08 3.38
N GLY A 14 15.28 3.97 4.11
CA GLY A 14 16.41 3.60 4.95
C GLY A 14 15.98 2.53 5.94
N GLU A 15 16.78 2.32 6.97
CA GLU A 15 16.52 1.31 7.99
C GLU A 15 15.83 1.88 9.23
N THR A 16 15.77 3.21 9.37
CA THR A 16 15.21 3.89 10.53
C THR A 16 13.95 4.67 10.23
N LEU A 17 13.14 4.93 11.26
CA LEU A 17 11.96 5.80 11.14
C LEU A 17 12.35 7.23 10.73
N ASP A 18 13.46 7.76 11.22
CA ASP A 18 13.90 9.10 10.83
C ASP A 18 14.22 9.19 9.33
N ASP A 19 14.75 8.11 8.71
CA ASP A 19 14.91 8.06 7.25
C ASP A 19 13.57 8.20 6.53
N ALA A 20 12.53 7.49 6.99
CA ALA A 20 11.18 7.59 6.44
C ALA A 20 10.57 8.99 6.62
N ILE A 21 10.74 9.61 7.80
CA ILE A 21 10.25 10.97 8.06
C ILE A 21 10.94 11.99 7.14
N VAL A 22 12.26 11.91 6.98
CA VAL A 22 13.01 12.81 6.08
C VAL A 22 12.54 12.65 4.63
N GLN A 23 12.31 11.42 4.17
CA GLN A 23 11.77 11.21 2.82
C GLN A 23 10.35 11.75 2.69
N ALA A 24 9.48 11.54 3.68
CA ALA A 24 8.12 12.07 3.66
C ALA A 24 8.10 13.61 3.60
N GLN A 25 8.93 14.29 4.40
CA GLN A 25 9.10 15.74 4.36
C GLN A 25 9.53 16.23 2.97
N LYS A 26 10.51 15.54 2.36
CA LYS A 26 10.98 15.85 1.00
C LYS A 26 9.88 15.67 -0.05
N ARG A 27 8.98 14.70 0.11
CA ARG A 27 7.84 14.52 -0.81
C ARG A 27 6.77 15.57 -0.59
N ASN A 28 6.46 15.89 0.66
CA ASN A 28 5.48 16.92 0.99
C ASN A 28 5.88 18.31 0.47
N SER A 29 7.18 18.65 0.43
CA SER A 29 7.65 19.90 -0.17
C SER A 29 7.47 19.99 -1.69
N SER A 30 7.06 18.90 -2.33
CA SER A 30 6.72 18.81 -3.75
C SER A 30 5.24 18.45 -3.96
N ASP A 31 4.37 18.73 -2.98
CA ASP A 31 2.93 18.45 -2.97
C ASP A 31 2.56 16.96 -3.17
N ILE A 32 3.48 16.07 -2.79
CA ILE A 32 3.27 14.61 -2.79
C ILE A 32 3.09 14.16 -1.34
N GLY A 33 1.97 13.52 -1.03
CA GLY A 33 1.72 12.92 0.29
C GLY A 33 2.59 11.68 0.51
N ALA A 34 2.56 11.13 1.72
CA ALA A 34 3.28 9.88 2.05
C ALA A 34 2.35 8.79 2.59
N ILE A 35 2.70 7.53 2.31
CA ILE A 35 2.25 6.34 3.03
C ILE A 35 3.50 5.73 3.64
N ILE A 36 3.69 5.86 4.95
CA ILE A 36 4.82 5.25 5.64
C ILE A 36 4.49 3.78 5.89
N ASN A 37 5.46 2.88 5.66
CA ASN A 37 5.30 1.46 5.97
C ASN A 37 6.57 0.90 6.62
N TYR A 38 6.40 0.31 7.81
CA TYR A 38 7.44 -0.49 8.43
C TYR A 38 7.52 -1.87 7.79
N LEU A 39 8.72 -2.27 7.37
CA LEU A 39 8.96 -3.49 6.63
C LEU A 39 9.04 -4.72 7.55
N GLY A 40 8.34 -5.77 7.13
CA GLY A 40 8.21 -7.06 7.80
C GLY A 40 6.97 -7.78 7.29
N GLU A 41 6.86 -9.08 7.53
CA GLU A 41 5.67 -9.90 7.26
C GLU A 41 5.82 -11.24 8.00
N HIS A 42 4.70 -11.92 8.28
CA HIS A 42 4.64 -13.29 8.78
C HIS A 42 5.29 -13.55 10.15
N VAL A 43 4.99 -12.69 11.14
CA VAL A 43 5.47 -12.87 12.51
C VAL A 43 4.82 -14.10 13.16
N LYS A 44 5.64 -14.89 13.88
CA LYS A 44 5.20 -16.14 14.53
C LYS A 44 5.20 -16.09 16.05
N GLU A 45 5.73 -15.02 16.65
CA GLU A 45 5.83 -14.89 18.11
C GLU A 45 5.12 -13.63 18.62
N VAL A 46 4.39 -13.76 19.73
CA VAL A 46 3.65 -12.65 20.35
C VAL A 46 4.56 -11.45 20.67
N PRO A 47 5.75 -11.62 21.28
CA PRO A 47 6.64 -10.50 21.55
C PRO A 47 7.09 -9.73 20.30
N GLU A 48 7.16 -10.39 19.14
CA GLU A 48 7.50 -9.71 17.89
C GLU A 48 6.30 -8.93 17.34
N ALA A 49 5.09 -9.46 17.46
CA ALA A 49 3.87 -8.74 17.10
C ALA A 49 3.67 -7.48 17.99
N GLU A 50 4.01 -7.57 19.27
CA GLU A 50 4.02 -6.44 20.22
C GLU A 50 5.03 -5.36 19.81
N ARG A 51 6.27 -5.75 19.45
CA ARG A 51 7.27 -4.79 18.93
C ARG A 51 6.80 -4.10 17.66
N ASN A 52 6.14 -4.83 16.75
CA ASN A 52 5.60 -4.23 15.52
C ASN A 52 4.43 -3.28 15.82
N LEU A 53 3.57 -3.60 16.78
CA LEU A 53 2.54 -2.69 17.28
C LEU A 53 3.17 -1.40 17.80
N GLU A 54 4.18 -1.51 18.66
CA GLU A 54 4.89 -0.36 19.25
C GLU A 54 5.54 0.52 18.17
N GLU A 55 6.19 -0.08 17.17
CA GLU A 55 6.79 0.67 16.06
C GLU A 55 5.71 1.40 15.24
N ASN A 56 4.55 0.77 14.98
CA ASN A 56 3.45 1.44 14.30
C ASN A 56 2.87 2.62 15.10
N LEU A 57 2.74 2.48 16.42
CA LEU A 57 2.34 3.59 17.29
C LEU A 57 3.38 4.73 17.27
N ARG A 58 4.67 4.38 17.26
CA ARG A 58 5.77 5.34 17.14
C ARG A 58 5.74 6.09 15.81
N ILE A 59 5.40 5.44 14.69
CA ILE A 59 5.21 6.10 13.39
C ILE A 59 4.11 7.16 13.49
N LEU A 60 2.98 6.84 14.12
CA LEU A 60 1.86 7.78 14.27
C LEU A 60 2.26 9.00 15.10
N ASP A 61 2.92 8.79 16.25
CA ASP A 61 3.42 9.87 17.10
C ASP A 61 4.45 10.75 16.37
N ARG A 62 5.37 10.14 15.61
CA ARG A 62 6.38 10.89 14.84
C ARG A 62 5.77 11.64 13.67
N THR A 63 4.78 11.07 13.00
CA THR A 63 4.02 11.72 11.92
C THR A 63 3.33 12.99 12.42
N GLU A 64 2.59 12.90 13.52
CA GLU A 64 1.92 14.05 14.14
C GLU A 64 2.91 15.14 14.57
N ARG A 65 3.95 14.76 15.34
CA ARG A 65 4.96 15.71 15.84
C ARG A 65 5.73 16.41 14.72
N SER A 66 5.98 15.70 13.63
CA SER A 66 6.70 16.24 12.47
C SER A 66 5.80 17.03 11.52
N LYS A 67 4.48 17.05 11.76
CA LYS A 67 3.46 17.76 10.96
C LYS A 67 3.55 17.46 9.46
N ILE A 68 3.81 16.19 9.12
CA ILE A 68 3.90 15.74 7.74
C ILE A 68 2.53 15.26 7.24
N ASN A 69 2.25 15.47 5.96
CA ASN A 69 1.12 14.87 5.27
C ASN A 69 1.44 13.41 4.95
N ALA A 70 1.15 12.53 5.91
CA ALA A 70 1.38 11.11 5.79
C ALA A 70 0.24 10.27 6.37
N SER A 71 0.04 9.11 5.76
CA SER A 71 -0.76 7.99 6.25
C SER A 71 0.16 6.82 6.61
N LEU A 72 -0.38 5.79 7.27
CA LEU A 72 0.34 4.58 7.65
C LEU A 72 -0.21 3.37 6.89
N SER A 73 0.66 2.54 6.31
CA SER A 73 0.32 1.20 5.79
C SER A 73 0.84 0.12 6.72
N ILE A 74 -0.03 -0.84 7.04
CA ILE A 74 0.26 -1.98 7.92
C ILE A 74 -0.09 -3.30 7.24
N LYS A 75 0.58 -4.37 7.69
CA LYS A 75 0.30 -5.76 7.29
C LYS A 75 -0.16 -6.53 8.51
N LEU A 76 -1.26 -7.26 8.39
CA LEU A 76 -1.88 -7.92 9.55
C LEU A 76 -1.03 -9.08 10.07
N THR A 77 -0.24 -9.72 9.22
CA THR A 77 0.70 -10.75 9.68
C THR A 77 1.81 -10.20 10.58
N GLN A 78 2.16 -8.91 10.48
CA GLN A 78 3.06 -8.26 11.45
C GLN A 78 2.40 -8.05 12.81
N LEU A 79 1.07 -8.02 12.86
CA LEU A 79 0.28 -7.75 14.07
C LEU A 79 -0.23 -9.03 14.75
N GLY A 80 0.19 -10.19 14.26
CA GLY A 80 -0.12 -11.49 14.86
C GLY A 80 -1.21 -12.29 14.16
N LEU A 81 -1.60 -11.96 12.92
CA LEU A 81 -2.60 -12.74 12.17
C LEU A 81 -2.23 -14.23 12.02
N ASP A 82 -0.93 -14.52 11.90
CA ASP A 82 -0.39 -15.88 11.84
C ASP A 82 -0.40 -16.63 13.19
N ILE A 83 -0.69 -15.92 14.29
CA ILE A 83 -0.65 -16.44 15.67
C ILE A 83 -2.09 -16.63 16.16
N ASP A 84 -2.86 -15.55 16.19
CA ASP A 84 -4.23 -15.52 16.65
C ASP A 84 -5.00 -14.33 16.05
N LYS A 85 -6.18 -14.60 15.50
CA LYS A 85 -7.04 -13.58 14.86
C LYS A 85 -7.50 -12.52 15.88
N GLY A 86 -7.75 -12.93 17.13
CA GLY A 86 -8.14 -12.03 18.22
C GLY A 86 -7.03 -11.05 18.61
N LEU A 87 -5.80 -11.56 18.77
CA LEU A 87 -4.61 -10.75 18.99
C LEU A 87 -4.41 -9.72 17.87
N CYS A 88 -4.50 -10.17 16.62
CA CYS A 88 -4.38 -9.27 15.46
C CYS A 88 -5.44 -8.16 15.48
N LEU A 89 -6.70 -8.49 15.78
CA LEU A 89 -7.78 -7.52 15.87
C LEU A 89 -7.53 -6.50 16.99
N LEU A 90 -7.11 -6.96 18.18
CA LEU A 90 -6.79 -6.07 19.31
C LEU A 90 -5.64 -5.12 18.98
N ASN A 91 -4.58 -5.61 18.33
CA ASN A 91 -3.45 -4.78 17.91
C ASN A 91 -3.87 -3.75 16.84
N MET A 92 -4.70 -4.18 15.89
CA MET A 92 -5.28 -3.30 14.88
C MET A 92 -6.17 -2.20 15.49
N GLU A 93 -6.99 -2.53 16.49
CA GLU A 93 -7.82 -1.55 17.21
C GLU A 93 -6.97 -0.49 17.93
N LYS A 94 -5.87 -0.90 18.59
CA LYS A 94 -4.95 0.03 19.26
C LYS A 94 -4.33 1.03 18.28
N ILE A 95 -3.83 0.53 17.13
CA ILE A 95 -3.24 1.39 16.08
C ILE A 95 -4.29 2.34 15.51
N THR A 96 -5.46 1.82 15.15
CA THR A 96 -6.51 2.62 14.51
C THR A 96 -7.08 3.67 15.45
N SER A 97 -7.24 3.34 16.74
CA SER A 97 -7.65 4.30 17.77
C SER A 97 -6.66 5.46 17.91
N SER A 98 -5.35 5.14 18.03
CA SER A 98 -4.29 6.15 18.09
C SER A 98 -4.28 7.02 16.83
N ALA A 99 -4.37 6.41 15.64
CA ALA A 99 -4.40 7.13 14.37
C ALA A 99 -5.61 8.06 14.27
N THR A 100 -6.78 7.63 14.76
CA THR A 100 -8.02 8.44 14.78
C THR A 100 -7.83 9.68 15.64
N SER A 101 -7.27 9.55 16.83
CA SER A 101 -7.01 10.69 17.73
C SER A 101 -6.08 11.74 17.13
N LYS A 102 -5.23 11.33 16.18
CA LYS A 102 -4.23 12.15 15.48
C LYS A 102 -4.66 12.58 14.08
N ASN A 103 -5.88 12.21 13.65
CA ASN A 103 -6.38 12.41 12.29
C ASN A 103 -5.44 11.85 11.19
N ILE A 104 -4.81 10.70 11.46
CA ILE A 104 -3.96 9.98 10.50
C ILE A 104 -4.77 8.82 9.89
N PHE A 105 -4.69 8.67 8.57
CA PHE A 105 -5.35 7.58 7.86
C PHE A 105 -4.53 6.29 7.90
N ILE A 106 -5.21 5.15 8.05
CA ILE A 106 -4.60 3.83 8.04
C ILE A 106 -4.96 3.05 6.77
N TRP A 107 -3.98 2.39 6.17
CA TRP A 107 -4.15 1.44 5.09
C TRP A 107 -3.78 0.04 5.55
N VAL A 108 -4.73 -0.89 5.44
CA VAL A 108 -4.49 -2.33 5.59
C VAL A 108 -4.02 -2.86 4.24
N ASP A 109 -2.75 -3.24 4.15
CA ASP A 109 -2.20 -3.88 2.97
C ASP A 109 -2.75 -5.31 2.83
N MET A 110 -2.96 -5.74 1.58
CA MET A 110 -3.37 -7.10 1.27
C MET A 110 -2.17 -7.97 0.95
N GLU A 111 -2.04 -9.05 1.71
CA GLU A 111 -0.96 -10.03 1.60
C GLU A 111 -1.33 -11.14 0.61
N ASN A 112 -0.66 -12.29 0.65
CA ASN A 112 -0.95 -13.43 -0.23
C ASN A 112 -2.28 -14.12 0.13
N SER A 113 -2.77 -14.93 -0.81
CA SER A 113 -4.12 -15.50 -0.80
C SER A 113 -4.59 -16.23 0.48
N PRO A 114 -3.76 -16.91 1.28
CA PRO A 114 -4.21 -17.53 2.52
C PRO A 114 -4.77 -16.54 3.54
N TYR A 115 -4.36 -15.27 3.48
CA TYR A 115 -4.73 -14.24 4.45
C TYR A 115 -5.88 -13.35 3.98
N THR A 116 -6.34 -13.48 2.74
CA THR A 116 -7.27 -12.53 2.14
C THR A 116 -8.60 -12.46 2.89
N GLU A 117 -9.21 -13.61 3.22
CA GLU A 117 -10.49 -13.62 3.93
C GLU A 117 -10.38 -12.95 5.30
N ASP A 118 -9.42 -13.40 6.12
CA ASP A 118 -9.23 -12.87 7.47
C ASP A 118 -8.90 -11.37 7.45
N THR A 119 -8.16 -10.90 6.44
CA THR A 119 -7.84 -9.48 6.27
C THR A 119 -9.10 -8.67 5.97
N VAL A 120 -9.97 -9.15 5.09
CA VAL A 120 -11.25 -8.49 4.79
C VAL A 120 -12.17 -8.50 6.00
N ASP A 121 -12.27 -9.61 6.73
CA ASP A 121 -13.07 -9.72 7.95
C ASP A 121 -12.60 -8.75 9.04
N ILE A 122 -11.31 -8.76 9.37
CA ILE A 122 -10.74 -7.85 10.38
C ILE A 122 -10.97 -6.40 9.97
N TYR A 123 -10.73 -6.05 8.69
CA TYR A 123 -10.99 -4.71 8.21
C TYR A 123 -12.46 -4.29 8.40
N LEU A 124 -13.41 -5.17 8.05
CA LEU A 124 -14.84 -4.87 8.21
C LEU A 124 -15.24 -4.72 9.68
N GLU A 125 -14.65 -5.49 10.60
CA GLU A 125 -14.86 -5.31 12.04
C GLU A 125 -14.34 -3.95 12.52
N ILE A 126 -13.14 -3.55 12.11
CA ILE A 126 -12.57 -2.23 12.45
C ILE A 126 -13.43 -1.10 11.85
N LEU A 127 -13.90 -1.26 10.62
CA LEU A 127 -14.72 -0.26 9.91
C LEU A 127 -16.04 0.04 10.62
N LYS A 128 -16.57 -0.87 11.45
CA LYS A 128 -17.76 -0.62 12.28
C LYS A 128 -17.51 0.51 13.29
N LYS A 129 -16.29 0.64 13.79
CA LYS A 129 -15.90 1.61 14.84
C LYS A 129 -15.15 2.82 14.29
N TYR A 130 -14.32 2.64 13.27
CA TYR A 130 -13.40 3.66 12.77
C TYR A 130 -13.60 3.89 11.26
N LYS A 131 -13.57 5.15 10.81
CA LYS A 131 -13.77 5.54 9.41
C LYS A 131 -12.51 6.04 8.70
N ASN A 132 -11.43 6.30 9.44
CA ASN A 132 -10.10 6.69 8.95
C ASN A 132 -9.24 5.47 8.58
N VAL A 133 -9.85 4.43 7.99
CA VAL A 133 -9.18 3.20 7.60
C VAL A 133 -9.64 2.73 6.22
N GLY A 134 -8.68 2.29 5.41
CA GLY A 134 -8.90 1.70 4.10
C GLY A 134 -8.17 0.37 3.95
N ILE A 135 -8.49 -0.37 2.90
CA ILE A 135 -7.93 -1.70 2.61
C ILE A 135 -7.47 -1.79 1.16
N ALA A 136 -6.35 -2.46 0.90
CA ALA A 136 -5.92 -2.77 -0.45
C ALA A 136 -6.68 -3.97 -1.02
N ILE A 137 -7.05 -3.95 -2.30
CA ILE A 137 -7.61 -5.11 -3.01
C ILE A 137 -6.87 -5.34 -4.33
N GLN A 138 -6.56 -6.61 -4.61
CA GLN A 138 -5.66 -7.04 -5.67
C GLN A 138 -6.44 -7.46 -6.92
N SER A 139 -6.34 -6.71 -8.01
CA SER A 139 -7.12 -6.98 -9.24
C SER A 139 -6.74 -8.29 -9.94
N ASN A 140 -5.60 -8.91 -9.63
CA ASN A 140 -5.27 -10.22 -10.17
C ASN A 140 -6.08 -11.36 -9.52
N MET A 141 -6.71 -11.16 -8.36
CA MET A 141 -7.44 -12.24 -7.69
C MET A 141 -8.86 -12.40 -8.26
N ARG A 142 -9.28 -13.64 -8.51
CA ARG A 142 -10.62 -13.94 -9.06
C ARG A 142 -11.75 -13.53 -8.11
N ARG A 143 -11.52 -13.63 -6.80
CA ARG A 143 -12.46 -13.27 -5.74
C ARG A 143 -12.67 -11.75 -5.56
N SER A 144 -11.78 -10.91 -6.11
CA SER A 144 -11.77 -9.48 -5.78
C SER A 144 -13.00 -8.71 -6.20
N GLU A 145 -13.77 -9.18 -7.19
CA GLU A 145 -15.04 -8.53 -7.52
C GLU A 145 -16.04 -8.62 -6.36
N ASP A 146 -16.14 -9.78 -5.72
CA ASP A 146 -17.06 -9.98 -4.60
C ASP A 146 -16.57 -9.24 -3.36
N ASP A 147 -15.26 -9.25 -3.10
CA ASP A 147 -14.66 -8.50 -1.99
C ASP A 147 -14.88 -6.99 -2.17
N VAL A 148 -14.67 -6.43 -3.37
CA VAL A 148 -14.91 -5.02 -3.67
C VAL A 148 -16.38 -4.65 -3.44
N LYS A 149 -17.33 -5.49 -3.90
CA LYS A 149 -18.76 -5.26 -3.67
C LYS A 149 -19.11 -5.29 -2.18
N ARG A 150 -18.61 -6.29 -1.44
CA ARG A 150 -18.82 -6.45 0.00
C ARG A 150 -18.31 -5.24 0.78
N ILE A 151 -17.07 -4.82 0.50
CA ILE A 151 -16.42 -3.69 1.18
C ILE A 151 -17.10 -2.36 0.83
N ALA A 152 -17.39 -2.10 -0.45
CA ALA A 152 -18.05 -0.87 -0.88
C ALA A 152 -19.47 -0.76 -0.29
N ALA A 153 -20.22 -1.86 -0.19
CA ALA A 153 -21.54 -1.89 0.44
C ALA A 153 -21.48 -1.54 1.95
N ALA A 154 -20.38 -1.88 2.63
CA ALA A 154 -20.12 -1.49 4.02
C ALA A 154 -19.60 -0.04 4.18
N GLY A 155 -19.44 0.70 3.07
CA GLY A 155 -18.88 2.06 3.07
C GLY A 155 -17.35 2.10 3.24
N GLY A 156 -16.67 1.00 2.96
CA GLY A 156 -15.21 0.90 3.08
C GLY A 156 -14.47 1.63 1.97
N ILE A 157 -13.25 2.06 2.28
CA ILE A 157 -12.34 2.73 1.34
C ILE A 157 -11.36 1.70 0.79
N ILE A 158 -11.31 1.60 -0.54
CA ILE A 158 -10.46 0.62 -1.23
C ILE A 158 -9.30 1.32 -1.96
N ARG A 159 -8.09 0.79 -1.74
CA ARG A 159 -6.91 1.01 -2.57
C ARG A 159 -6.83 -0.12 -3.59
N LEU A 160 -7.01 0.20 -4.87
CA LEU A 160 -6.93 -0.81 -5.93
C LEU A 160 -5.48 -0.99 -6.39
N VAL A 161 -4.96 -2.21 -6.32
CA VAL A 161 -3.62 -2.62 -6.78
C VAL A 161 -3.73 -3.77 -7.78
N LYS A 162 -2.67 -4.05 -8.55
CA LYS A 162 -2.64 -5.24 -9.43
C LYS A 162 -2.43 -6.56 -8.68
N GLY A 163 -1.76 -6.53 -7.53
CA GLY A 163 -1.28 -7.71 -6.80
C GLY A 163 0.23 -7.93 -6.98
N ALA A 164 0.92 -8.26 -5.88
CA ALA A 164 2.38 -8.33 -5.82
C ALA A 164 2.91 -9.75 -5.50
N TYR A 165 2.02 -10.70 -5.22
CA TYR A 165 2.37 -12.07 -4.84
C TYR A 165 2.21 -13.01 -6.03
N LYS A 166 3.02 -14.07 -6.05
CA LYS A 166 2.91 -15.14 -7.05
C LYS A 166 1.83 -16.11 -6.59
N GLU A 167 0.68 -16.04 -7.24
CA GLU A 167 -0.50 -16.85 -6.93
C GLU A 167 -0.74 -17.93 -7.99
N LYS A 168 -1.50 -18.97 -7.62
CA LYS A 168 -1.84 -20.05 -8.55
C LYS A 168 -2.94 -19.61 -9.54
N LYS A 169 -2.91 -20.13 -10.77
CA LYS A 169 -3.84 -19.74 -11.86
C LYS A 169 -5.31 -20.03 -11.56
N GLU A 170 -5.56 -20.97 -10.66
CA GLU A 170 -6.89 -21.40 -10.20
C GLU A 170 -7.57 -20.27 -9.42
N ILE A 171 -6.79 -19.45 -8.71
CA ILE A 171 -7.30 -18.37 -7.84
C ILE A 171 -6.97 -16.97 -8.35
N ALA A 172 -6.03 -16.84 -9.29
CA ALA A 172 -5.57 -15.56 -9.83
C ALA A 172 -5.40 -15.56 -11.35
N TYR A 173 -5.61 -14.39 -11.96
CA TYR A 173 -5.16 -14.05 -13.29
C TYR A 173 -3.63 -13.93 -13.30
N THR A 174 -2.96 -14.75 -14.11
CA THR A 174 -1.49 -14.74 -14.23
C THR A 174 -1.01 -13.92 -15.42
N SER A 175 -1.91 -13.59 -16.36
CA SER A 175 -1.63 -12.67 -17.47
C SER A 175 -1.77 -11.22 -17.04
N GLY A 176 -0.76 -10.40 -17.35
CA GLY A 176 -0.82 -8.95 -17.11
C GLY A 176 -1.99 -8.27 -17.81
N LYS A 177 -2.43 -8.79 -18.98
CA LYS A 177 -3.60 -8.28 -19.71
C LYS A 177 -4.89 -8.55 -18.95
N GLU A 178 -5.09 -9.78 -18.47
CA GLU A 178 -6.28 -10.15 -17.70
C GLU A 178 -6.34 -9.36 -16.38
N THR A 179 -5.20 -9.22 -15.68
CA THR A 179 -5.11 -8.40 -14.47
C THR A 179 -5.46 -6.94 -14.71
N SER A 180 -5.00 -6.33 -15.82
CA SER A 180 -5.37 -4.96 -16.18
C SER A 180 -6.84 -4.82 -16.57
N ILE A 181 -7.42 -5.80 -17.28
CA ILE A 181 -8.86 -5.81 -17.59
C ILE A 181 -9.68 -5.85 -16.31
N ASN A 182 -9.33 -6.73 -15.37
CA ASN A 182 -10.05 -6.81 -14.10
C ASN A 182 -9.82 -5.54 -13.25
N PHE A 183 -8.63 -4.93 -13.30
CA PHE A 183 -8.37 -3.63 -12.66
C PHE A 183 -9.35 -2.56 -13.19
N SER A 184 -9.46 -2.41 -14.50
CA SER A 184 -10.41 -1.48 -15.15
C SER A 184 -11.85 -1.74 -14.73
N LYS A 185 -12.28 -3.01 -14.74
CA LYS A 185 -13.62 -3.43 -14.28
C LYS A 185 -13.91 -3.01 -12.84
N LEU A 186 -12.99 -3.31 -11.91
CA LEU A 186 -13.15 -2.98 -10.49
C LEU A 186 -13.11 -1.46 -10.27
N MET A 187 -12.23 -0.76 -10.98
CA MET A 187 -12.15 0.70 -10.94
C MET A 187 -13.46 1.37 -11.38
N GLY A 188 -14.06 0.90 -12.48
CA GLY A 188 -15.36 1.38 -12.96
C GLY A 188 -16.47 1.20 -11.92
N TYR A 189 -16.52 0.04 -11.24
CA TYR A 189 -17.45 -0.18 -10.14
C TYR A 189 -17.24 0.80 -8.99
N LEU A 190 -15.98 1.05 -8.60
CA LEU A 190 -15.64 1.99 -7.52
C LEU A 190 -15.99 3.43 -7.86
N PHE A 191 -15.88 3.87 -9.11
CA PHE A 191 -16.32 5.21 -9.53
C PHE A 191 -17.82 5.45 -9.28
N TYR A 192 -18.62 4.40 -9.42
CA TYR A 192 -20.06 4.47 -9.16
C TYR A 192 -20.36 4.42 -7.66
N LYS A 193 -19.68 3.55 -6.91
CA LYS A 193 -20.02 3.25 -5.51
C LYS A 193 -19.26 4.06 -4.45
N SER A 194 -18.09 4.59 -4.77
CA SER A 194 -17.24 5.30 -3.80
C SER A 194 -17.08 6.78 -4.16
N PRO A 195 -17.17 7.69 -3.17
CA PRO A 195 -16.85 9.10 -3.38
C PRO A 195 -15.33 9.36 -3.50
N PHE A 196 -14.50 8.41 -3.04
CA PHE A 196 -13.04 8.48 -3.02
C PHE A 196 -12.41 7.23 -3.62
N LEU A 197 -11.43 7.42 -4.51
CA LEU A 197 -10.73 6.33 -5.17
C LEU A 197 -9.22 6.46 -4.93
N ALA A 198 -8.64 5.45 -4.29
CA ALA A 198 -7.19 5.28 -4.23
C ALA A 198 -6.74 4.29 -5.31
N ILE A 199 -5.98 4.78 -6.28
CA ILE A 199 -5.54 4.02 -7.45
C ILE A 199 -4.04 3.84 -7.35
N ALA A 200 -3.61 2.62 -6.97
CA ALA A 200 -2.22 2.31 -6.70
C ALA A 200 -1.59 1.54 -7.88
N THR A 201 -1.06 2.30 -8.85
CA THR A 201 -0.46 1.75 -10.08
C THR A 201 0.57 2.71 -10.69
N HIS A 202 1.51 2.16 -11.45
CA HIS A 202 2.43 2.93 -12.32
C HIS A 202 2.09 2.80 -13.81
N ASP A 203 1.00 2.11 -14.12
CA ASP A 203 0.52 1.86 -15.48
C ASP A 203 -0.20 3.11 -16.02
N GLU A 204 0.42 3.79 -16.97
CA GLU A 204 -0.12 5.02 -17.55
C GLU A 204 -1.45 4.81 -18.28
N LEU A 205 -1.70 3.60 -18.81
CA LEU A 205 -2.98 3.34 -19.50
C LEU A 205 -4.13 3.36 -18.48
N LEU A 206 -3.95 2.68 -17.35
CA LEU A 206 -4.96 2.65 -16.27
C LEU A 206 -5.12 4.02 -15.60
N ILE A 207 -4.04 4.79 -15.47
CA ILE A 207 -4.10 6.16 -14.93
C ILE A 207 -4.87 7.07 -15.87
N ASN A 208 -4.56 7.04 -17.17
CA ASN A 208 -5.28 7.85 -18.15
C ASN A 208 -6.76 7.45 -18.23
N GLU A 209 -7.06 6.15 -18.16
CA GLU A 209 -8.44 5.65 -18.07
C GLU A 209 -9.15 6.23 -16.83
N ALA A 210 -8.52 6.20 -15.66
CA ALA A 210 -9.08 6.78 -14.45
C ALA A 210 -9.36 8.29 -14.59
N ILE A 211 -8.43 9.04 -15.19
CA ILE A 211 -8.57 10.48 -15.44
C ILE A 211 -9.76 10.75 -16.36
N GLU A 212 -9.86 10.01 -17.46
CA GLU A 212 -10.95 10.19 -18.44
C GLU A 212 -12.32 9.85 -17.84
N VAL A 213 -12.44 8.71 -17.15
CA VAL A 213 -13.69 8.32 -16.47
C VAL A 213 -14.07 9.35 -15.41
N ASN A 214 -13.10 9.93 -14.71
CA ASN A 214 -13.40 10.92 -13.67
C ASN A 214 -13.99 12.23 -14.20
N LYS A 215 -13.82 12.57 -15.49
CA LYS A 215 -14.46 13.77 -16.07
C LYS A 215 -15.99 13.71 -15.92
N ALA A 216 -16.57 12.52 -16.01
CA ALA A 216 -18.01 12.30 -15.82
C ALA A 216 -18.39 12.16 -14.34
N HIS A 217 -17.59 11.44 -13.54
CA HIS A 217 -17.95 11.08 -12.16
C HIS A 217 -17.57 12.12 -11.11
N LYS A 218 -16.56 12.97 -11.39
CA LYS A 218 -16.07 14.04 -10.50
C LYS A 218 -15.78 13.57 -9.06
N ARG A 219 -15.18 12.38 -8.93
CA ARG A 219 -14.75 11.82 -7.64
C ARG A 219 -13.41 12.39 -7.21
N ARG A 220 -13.13 12.31 -5.90
CA ARG A 220 -11.78 12.56 -5.38
C ARG A 220 -10.91 11.35 -5.71
N ILE A 221 -9.83 11.57 -6.45
CA ILE A 221 -8.85 10.54 -6.80
C ILE A 221 -7.53 10.83 -6.11
N GLU A 222 -6.94 9.77 -5.56
CA GLU A 222 -5.56 9.75 -5.10
C GLU A 222 -4.78 8.68 -5.88
N PHE A 223 -3.74 9.11 -6.59
CA PHE A 223 -2.82 8.19 -7.25
C PHE A 223 -1.69 7.83 -6.30
N GLN A 224 -1.55 6.54 -6.01
CA GLN A 224 -0.55 6.04 -5.07
C GLN A 224 0.54 5.30 -5.85
N MET A 225 1.79 5.62 -5.57
CA MET A 225 2.93 5.06 -6.28
C MET A 225 4.07 4.75 -5.32
N LEU A 226 4.85 3.73 -5.63
CA LEU A 226 6.06 3.43 -4.87
C LEU A 226 7.10 4.57 -4.95
N MET A 227 7.77 4.84 -3.83
CA MET A 227 8.90 5.75 -3.76
C MET A 227 9.97 5.39 -4.80
N GLY A 228 10.52 6.41 -5.48
CA GLY A 228 11.58 6.28 -6.48
C GLY A 228 11.18 5.62 -7.80
N VAL A 229 9.87 5.38 -8.00
CA VAL A 229 9.34 4.82 -9.24
C VAL A 229 8.51 5.87 -9.97
N ARG A 230 8.88 6.18 -11.22
CA ARG A 230 8.11 7.08 -12.12
C ARG A 230 7.90 8.48 -11.55
N ASP A 231 8.93 9.09 -10.96
CA ASP A 231 8.84 10.45 -10.40
C ASP A 231 8.48 11.52 -11.46
N ASP A 232 8.75 11.26 -12.74
CA ASP A 232 8.27 12.04 -13.88
C ASP A 232 6.72 12.09 -13.93
N LEU A 233 6.08 10.93 -13.82
CA LEU A 233 4.63 10.77 -13.88
C LEU A 233 3.97 11.40 -12.65
N LYS A 234 4.53 11.18 -11.45
CA LYS A 234 4.03 11.78 -10.21
C LYS A 234 3.96 13.30 -10.33
N ARG A 235 5.05 13.94 -10.79
CA ARG A 235 5.09 15.40 -10.99
C ARG A 235 4.08 15.88 -12.02
N ARG A 236 3.86 15.12 -13.10
CA ARG A 236 2.83 15.46 -14.11
C ARG A 236 1.42 15.41 -13.50
N LEU A 237 1.13 14.38 -12.69
CA LEU A 237 -0.17 14.23 -12.03
C LEU A 237 -0.44 15.34 -11.00
N VAL A 238 0.55 15.68 -10.17
CA VAL A 238 0.46 16.83 -9.24
C VAL A 238 0.19 18.13 -10.00
N LYS A 239 0.96 18.41 -11.07
CA LYS A 239 0.75 19.59 -11.92
C LYS A 239 -0.63 19.62 -12.59
N SER A 240 -1.25 18.45 -12.77
CA SER A 240 -2.60 18.30 -13.32
C SER A 240 -3.70 18.40 -12.25
N GLY A 241 -3.33 18.73 -11.00
CA GLY A 241 -4.25 18.94 -9.89
C GLY A 241 -4.72 17.67 -9.16
N PHE A 242 -4.11 16.51 -9.44
CA PHE A 242 -4.45 15.27 -8.74
C PHE A 242 -3.65 15.11 -7.44
N ALA A 243 -4.29 14.52 -6.42
CA ALA A 243 -3.58 14.06 -5.24
C ALA A 243 -2.66 12.89 -5.62
N VAL A 244 -1.39 12.99 -5.23
CA VAL A 244 -0.39 11.94 -5.47
C VAL A 244 0.29 11.62 -4.15
N VAL A 245 0.50 10.33 -3.90
CA VAL A 245 1.09 9.85 -2.65
C VAL A 245 2.19 8.82 -2.93
N ASP A 246 3.32 8.99 -2.26
CA ASP A 246 4.44 8.06 -2.29
C ASP A 246 4.31 7.01 -1.18
N TYR A 247 4.36 5.73 -1.55
CA TYR A 247 4.54 4.63 -0.62
C TYR A 247 6.01 4.53 -0.25
N ILE A 248 6.33 4.83 1.01
CA ILE A 248 7.67 4.98 1.58
C ILE A 248 7.90 3.86 2.59
N PRO A 249 8.52 2.74 2.17
CA PRO A 249 8.89 1.68 3.07
C PRO A 249 10.22 1.98 3.76
N TYR A 250 10.37 1.51 5.00
CA TYR A 250 11.63 1.57 5.75
C TYR A 250 11.77 0.37 6.70
N GLY A 251 12.97 0.15 7.20
CA GLY A 251 13.27 -0.92 8.16
C GLY A 251 14.30 -1.92 7.62
N THR A 252 14.80 -2.76 8.52
CA THR A 252 15.87 -3.72 8.25
C THR A 252 15.44 -4.87 7.33
N HIS A 253 14.14 -5.16 7.23
CA HIS A 253 13.58 -6.20 6.35
C HIS A 253 13.42 -5.75 4.88
N TRP A 254 14.37 -4.96 4.36
CA TRP A 254 14.31 -4.39 3.00
C TRP A 254 14.58 -5.39 1.87
N PHE A 255 15.25 -6.51 2.15
CA PHE A 255 15.66 -7.46 1.12
C PHE A 255 14.48 -8.20 0.44
N PRO A 256 13.52 -8.81 1.15
CA PRO A 256 12.33 -9.40 0.53
C PRO A 256 11.48 -8.39 -0.24
N TYR A 257 11.41 -7.14 0.22
CA TYR A 257 10.70 -6.08 -0.47
C TYR A 257 11.41 -5.71 -1.79
N THR A 258 12.71 -5.46 -1.75
CA THR A 258 13.51 -5.04 -2.90
C THR A 258 13.55 -6.12 -3.99
N THR A 259 13.68 -7.39 -3.59
CA THR A 259 13.68 -8.53 -4.53
C THR A 259 12.36 -8.67 -5.30
N ARG A 260 11.21 -8.37 -4.67
CA ARG A 260 9.92 -8.27 -5.37
C ARG A 260 9.92 -7.15 -6.42
N ARG A 261 10.39 -5.95 -6.06
CA ARG A 261 10.48 -4.79 -6.99
C ARG A 261 11.39 -5.06 -8.19
N LEU A 262 12.43 -5.86 -7.98
CA LEU A 262 13.35 -6.29 -9.04
C LEU A 262 12.69 -7.23 -10.04
N ARG A 263 11.96 -8.24 -9.55
CA ARG A 263 11.27 -9.23 -10.40
C ARG A 263 10.18 -8.61 -11.27
N GLU A 264 9.53 -7.55 -10.78
CA GLU A 264 8.46 -6.84 -11.50
C GLU A 264 8.96 -6.08 -12.74
N ARG A 265 10.27 -5.85 -12.90
CA ARG A 265 10.84 -5.10 -14.04
C ARG A 265 11.96 -5.87 -14.72
N LYS A 266 11.69 -6.44 -15.90
CA LYS A 266 12.70 -7.07 -16.78
C LYS A 266 13.94 -6.19 -17.01
N ARG A 267 13.75 -4.86 -17.13
CA ARG A 267 14.83 -3.88 -17.31
C ARG A 267 15.75 -3.77 -16.08
N ASN A 268 15.25 -4.02 -14.87
CA ASN A 268 16.06 -3.99 -13.64
C ASN A 268 16.93 -5.25 -13.48
N ILE A 269 16.48 -6.39 -14.02
CA ILE A 269 17.27 -7.64 -14.05
C ILE A 269 18.52 -7.46 -14.93
N LEU A 270 18.36 -6.81 -16.09
CA LEU A 270 19.47 -6.47 -16.99
C LEU A 270 20.50 -5.51 -16.36
N LEU A 271 20.05 -4.60 -15.47
CA LEU A 271 20.95 -3.68 -14.76
C LEU A 271 21.80 -4.41 -13.71
N ILE A 272 21.23 -5.40 -13.00
CA ILE A 272 21.99 -6.25 -12.07
C ILE A 272 22.99 -7.14 -12.81
N LEU A 273 22.59 -7.73 -13.93
CA LEU A 273 23.50 -8.57 -14.71
C LEU A 273 24.70 -7.77 -15.21
N ARG A 274 24.50 -6.54 -15.70
CA ARG A 274 25.61 -5.67 -16.09
C ARG A 274 26.53 -5.32 -14.92
N SER A 275 26.00 -5.09 -13.72
CA SER A 275 26.81 -4.77 -12.54
C SER A 275 27.53 -5.96 -11.91
N ILE A 276 27.35 -7.19 -12.42
CA ILE A 276 28.12 -8.38 -12.01
C ILE A 276 29.31 -8.60 -12.95
N PHE A 277 29.29 -8.01 -14.15
CA PHE A 277 30.35 -8.07 -15.15
C PHE A 277 31.17 -6.76 -15.26
N GLU A 278 30.95 -5.82 -14.32
CA GLU A 278 31.77 -4.62 -14.04
C GLU A 278 32.27 -4.70 -12.60
#